data_AF-A0A1G9DK00-F1
#
_entry.id   AF-A0A1G9DK00-F1
#
_cell.length_a   1.000
_cell.length_b   1.000
_cell.length_c   1.000
_cell.angle_alpha   90.00
_cell.angle_beta   90.00
_cell.angle_gamma   90.00
#
_symmetry.space_group_name_H-M   'P 1'
#
loop_
_entity.id
_entity.type
_entity.pdbx_description
1 polymer ?
#
loop_
_entity_poly.entity_id
_entity_poly.type
_entity_poly.pdbx_seq_one_letter_code
_entity_poly.pdbx_strand_id
1 'polypeptide(L)'
;MIEELSRDVLEPLVGAVAYSVVGIALMVLGYLVTDWLTPGKLGELIWTERNKNAAILLTSNVLGVGLIVVGAIWASEGGVLRGVVSTFVYGVIGLGAMAIAFLILDLLTPGKLGDTLTEEELHPAVWVNAAMHVALGGVIAMALS
;
A
#
# COMPACT_ATOMS: atom_id res chain seq x y z
N MET A 1 32.17 -16.97 -18.82
CA MET A 1 32.85 -16.20 -17.75
C MET A 1 32.50 -14.70 -17.72
N ILE A 2 32.90 -13.84 -18.68
CA ILE A 2 32.53 -12.40 -18.62
C ILE A 2 31.03 -12.16 -18.90
N GLU A 3 30.44 -12.86 -19.87
CA GLU A 3 29.00 -12.77 -20.15
C GLU A 3 28.13 -13.38 -19.03
N GLU A 4 28.60 -14.45 -18.38
CA GLU A 4 27.97 -15.01 -17.16
C GLU A 4 28.00 -14.01 -16.02
N LEU A 5 29.17 -13.44 -15.71
CA LEU A 5 29.33 -12.43 -14.67
C LEU A 5 28.45 -11.20 -14.93
N SER A 6 28.29 -10.82 -16.20
CA SER A 6 27.36 -9.75 -16.59
C SER A 6 25.91 -10.14 -16.35
N ARG A 7 25.47 -11.36 -16.68
CA ARG A 7 24.08 -11.81 -16.45
C ARG A 7 23.76 -11.94 -14.97
N ASP A 8 24.68 -12.51 -14.19
CA ASP A 8 24.52 -12.72 -12.75
C ASP A 8 24.34 -11.42 -11.96
N VAL A 9 24.84 -10.28 -12.48
CA VAL A 9 24.70 -8.96 -11.86
C VAL A 9 23.60 -8.13 -12.52
N LEU A 10 23.47 -8.19 -13.85
CA LEU A 10 22.54 -7.34 -14.59
C LEU A 10 21.08 -7.77 -14.40
N GLU A 11 20.78 -9.08 -14.32
CA GLU A 11 19.42 -9.55 -14.13
C GLU A 11 18.84 -9.16 -12.75
N PRO A 12 19.54 -9.37 -11.61
CA PRO A 12 19.06 -8.90 -10.32
C PRO A 12 18.95 -7.36 -10.24
N LEU A 13 19.86 -6.63 -10.88
CA LEU A 13 19.80 -5.17 -10.92
C LEU A 13 18.57 -4.67 -11.67
N VAL A 14 18.30 -5.24 -12.85
CA VAL A 14 17.10 -4.92 -13.65
C VAL A 14 15.84 -5.28 -12.88
N GLY A 15 15.83 -6.45 -12.22
CA GLY A 15 14.74 -6.86 -11.33
C GLY A 15 14.51 -5.85 -10.21
N ALA A 16 15.56 -5.48 -9.46
CA ALA A 16 15.47 -4.54 -8.36
C ALA A 16 14.91 -3.18 -8.78
N VAL A 17 15.37 -2.63 -9.90
CA VAL A 17 14.86 -1.37 -10.45
C VAL A 17 13.40 -1.52 -10.87
N ALA A 18 13.06 -2.57 -11.62
CA ALA A 18 11.72 -2.76 -12.14
C ALA A 18 10.69 -2.95 -11.01
N TYR A 19 10.99 -3.80 -10.02
CA TYR A 19 10.12 -4.00 -8.86
C TYR A 19 10.01 -2.74 -7.99
N SER A 20 11.08 -1.95 -7.86
CA SER A 20 11.02 -0.67 -7.15
C SER A 20 10.07 0.32 -7.83
N VAL A 21 10.13 0.43 -9.16
CA VAL A 21 9.22 1.30 -9.93
C VAL A 21 7.76 0.86 -9.75
N VAL A 22 7.50 -0.45 -9.80
CA VAL A 22 6.16 -1.01 -9.57
C VAL A 22 5.68 -0.74 -8.15
N GLY A 23 6.54 -0.97 -7.15
CA GLY A 23 6.22 -0.72 -5.74
C GLY A 23 5.87 0.76 -5.50
N ILE A 24 6.66 1.68 -6.05
CA ILE A 24 6.39 3.12 -5.99
C ILE A 24 5.05 3.43 -6.65
N ALA A 25 4.79 2.89 -7.86
CA ALA A 25 3.53 3.11 -8.56
C ALA A 25 2.32 2.64 -7.73
N LEU A 26 2.41 1.47 -7.10
CA LEU A 26 1.37 0.94 -6.22
C LEU A 26 1.19 1.77 -4.95
N MET A 27 2.27 2.29 -4.35
CA MET A 27 2.18 3.20 -3.20
C MET A 27 1.52 4.53 -3.57
N VAL A 28 1.83 5.08 -4.76
CA VAL A 28 1.17 6.28 -5.29
C VAL A 28 -0.32 6.01 -5.53
N LEU A 29 -0.66 4.87 -6.15
CA LEU A 29 -2.06 4.47 -6.31
C LEU A 29 -2.74 4.31 -4.94
N GLY A 30 -2.04 3.74 -3.96
CA GLY A 30 -2.52 3.62 -2.59
C GLY A 30 -2.83 4.97 -1.96
N TYR A 31 -1.94 5.94 -2.11
CA TYR A 31 -2.19 7.33 -1.69
C TYR A 31 -3.44 7.90 -2.37
N LEU A 32 -3.57 7.77 -3.69
CA LEU A 32 -4.70 8.33 -4.44
C LEU A 32 -6.03 7.71 -4.03
N VAL A 33 -6.06 6.39 -3.78
CA VAL A 33 -7.25 5.69 -3.29
C VAL A 33 -7.60 6.17 -1.88
N THR A 34 -6.63 6.30 -0.97
CA THR A 34 -6.88 6.81 0.39
C THR A 34 -7.33 8.26 0.37
N ASP A 35 -6.72 9.12 -0.45
CA ASP A 35 -7.10 10.52 -0.64
C ASP A 35 -8.55 10.62 -1.15
N TRP A 36 -8.95 9.77 -2.09
CA TRP A 36 -10.32 9.78 -2.60
C TRP A 36 -11.37 9.28 -1.59
N LEU A 37 -11.00 8.34 -0.73
CA LEU A 37 -11.87 7.79 0.31
C LEU A 37 -11.96 8.68 1.56
N THR A 38 -11.02 9.60 1.75
CA THR A 38 -10.97 10.48 2.91
C THR A 38 -11.61 11.83 2.55
N PRO A 39 -12.48 12.41 3.40
CA PRO A 39 -12.98 13.76 3.17
C PRO A 39 -11.82 14.78 3.25
N GLY A 40 -11.82 15.76 2.37
CA GLY A 40 -10.72 16.73 2.25
C GLY A 40 -9.57 16.24 1.35
N LYS A 41 -8.46 16.99 1.33
CA LYS A 41 -7.24 16.61 0.59
C LYS A 41 -6.21 16.11 1.59
N LEU A 42 -5.85 14.83 1.54
CA LEU A 42 -4.86 14.20 2.43
C LEU A 42 -3.53 14.96 2.42
N GLY A 43 -3.13 15.44 1.23
CA GLY A 43 -1.93 16.25 1.05
C GLY A 43 -1.97 17.57 1.86
N GLU A 44 -3.12 18.22 1.92
CA GLU A 44 -3.28 19.47 2.69
C GLU A 44 -3.36 19.18 4.18
N LEU A 45 -4.16 18.18 4.56
CA LEU A 45 -4.33 17.74 5.94
C LEU A 45 -2.98 17.38 6.59
N ILE A 46 -2.13 16.63 5.90
CA ILE A 46 -0.86 16.14 6.47
C ILE A 46 0.22 17.23 6.44
N TRP A 47 0.42 17.90 5.30
CA TRP A 47 1.57 18.79 5.13
C TRP A 47 1.31 20.24 5.57
N THR A 48 0.07 20.71 5.46
CA THR A 48 -0.31 22.08 5.85
C THR A 48 -0.88 22.10 7.26
N GLU A 49 -1.92 21.28 7.51
CA GLU A 49 -2.66 21.28 8.78
C GLU A 49 -1.99 20.41 9.85
N ARG A 50 -0.97 19.62 9.47
CA ARG A 50 -0.22 18.72 10.37
C ARG A 50 -1.13 17.72 11.10
N ASN A 51 -2.19 17.29 10.43
CA ASN A 51 -3.18 16.37 10.96
C ASN A 51 -2.54 14.99 11.22
N LYS A 52 -2.53 14.58 12.49
CA LYS A 52 -1.92 13.33 12.94
C LYS A 52 -2.72 12.10 12.51
N ASN A 53 -4.05 12.20 12.48
CA ASN A 53 -4.92 11.10 12.07
C ASN A 53 -4.69 10.77 10.59
N ALA A 54 -4.72 11.78 9.72
CA ALA A 54 -4.44 11.62 8.29
C ALA A 54 -3.02 11.05 8.04
N ALA A 55 -2.03 11.47 8.82
CA ALA A 55 -0.67 10.93 8.72
C ALA A 55 -0.58 9.44 9.13
N ILE A 56 -1.23 9.04 10.23
CA ILE A 56 -1.28 7.63 10.67
C ILE A 56 -2.02 6.77 9.64
N LEU A 57 -3.13 7.28 9.11
CA LEU A 57 -3.88 6.63 8.05
C LEU A 57 -3.01 6.36 6.82
N LEU A 58 -2.39 7.40 6.26
CA LEU A 58 -1.57 7.27 5.06
C LEU A 58 -0.37 6.35 5.29
N THR A 59 0.34 6.51 6.42
CA THR A 59 1.51 5.68 6.72
C THR A 59 1.14 4.21 6.86
N SER A 60 0.01 3.89 7.51
CA SER A 60 -0.47 2.51 7.61
C SER A 60 -0.83 1.90 6.26
N ASN A 61 -1.45 2.67 5.37
CA ASN A 61 -1.78 2.25 4.01
C ASN A 61 -0.51 1.96 3.19
N VAL A 62 0.48 2.86 3.24
CA VAL A 62 1.78 2.66 2.57
C VAL A 62 2.49 1.40 3.09
N LEU A 63 2.45 1.16 4.41
CA LEU A 63 2.99 -0.08 4.99
C LEU A 63 2.23 -1.32 4.51
N GLY A 64 0.90 -1.28 4.47
CA GLY A 64 0.07 -2.38 3.95
C GLY A 64 0.37 -2.69 2.48
N VAL A 65 0.41 -1.67 1.62
CA VAL A 65 0.80 -1.79 0.21
C VAL A 65 2.22 -2.36 0.09
N GLY A 66 3.16 -1.89 0.91
CA GLY A 66 4.53 -2.39 0.94
C GLY A 66 4.60 -3.89 1.23
N LEU A 67 3.83 -4.38 2.21
CA LEU A 67 3.74 -5.81 2.51
C LEU A 67 3.20 -6.61 1.34
N ILE A 68 2.15 -6.11 0.67
CA ILE A 68 1.57 -6.76 -0.51
C ILE A 68 2.61 -6.88 -1.62
N VAL A 69 3.35 -5.79 -1.88
CA VAL A 69 4.42 -5.78 -2.89
C VAL A 69 5.51 -6.79 -2.55
N VAL A 70 5.94 -6.86 -1.29
CA VAL A 70 6.94 -7.84 -0.84
C VAL A 70 6.44 -9.28 -1.05
N GLY A 71 5.21 -9.59 -0.64
CA GLY A 71 4.61 -10.92 -0.85
C GLY A 71 4.46 -11.26 -2.33
N ALA A 72 4.07 -10.28 -3.16
CA ALA A 72 3.89 -10.48 -4.59
C ALA A 72 5.23 -10.71 -5.33
N ILE A 73 6.31 -10.01 -4.93
CA ILE A 73 7.66 -10.26 -5.43
C ILE A 73 8.15 -11.64 -4.99
N TRP A 74 7.88 -12.02 -3.74
CA TRP A 74 8.24 -13.34 -3.21
C TRP A 74 7.55 -14.48 -3.97
N ALA A 75 6.27 -14.30 -4.30
CA ALA A 75 5.45 -15.24 -5.05
C ALA A 75 5.72 -15.28 -6.55
N SER A 76 6.48 -14.32 -7.07
CA SER A 76 6.67 -14.15 -8.51
C SER A 76 7.54 -15.26 -9.09
N GLU A 77 6.97 -16.07 -9.98
CA GLU A 77 7.71 -17.07 -10.77
C GLU A 77 7.94 -16.65 -12.22
N GLY A 78 9.10 -17.04 -12.76
CA GLY A 78 9.49 -16.81 -14.16
C GLY A 78 10.39 -15.58 -14.34
N GLY A 79 10.46 -15.07 -15.58
CA GLY A 79 11.32 -13.93 -15.92
C GLY A 79 10.82 -12.59 -15.35
N VAL A 80 11.73 -11.61 -15.25
CA VAL A 80 11.49 -10.29 -14.63
C VAL A 80 10.22 -9.60 -15.13
N LEU A 81 9.97 -9.61 -16.45
CA LEU A 81 8.79 -8.97 -17.03
C LEU A 81 7.48 -9.59 -16.51
N ARG A 82 7.40 -10.92 -16.45
CA ARG A 82 6.21 -11.63 -15.98
C ARG A 82 5.98 -11.33 -14.50
N GLY A 83 7.06 -11.36 -13.72
CA GLY A 83 7.02 -11.07 -12.28
C GLY A 83 6.60 -9.64 -11.95
N VAL A 84 7.09 -8.66 -12.71
CA VAL A 84 6.68 -7.25 -12.61
C VAL A 84 5.19 -7.09 -12.88
N VAL A 85 4.68 -7.72 -13.94
CA VAL A 85 3.25 -7.65 -14.30
C VAL A 85 2.39 -8.33 -13.24
N SER A 86 2.75 -9.52 -12.77
CA SER A 86 2.00 -10.20 -11.72
C SER A 86 2.03 -9.41 -10.40
N THR A 87 3.18 -8.83 -10.05
CA THR A 87 3.32 -7.98 -8.86
C THR A 87 2.38 -6.78 -8.92
N PHE A 88 2.31 -6.11 -10.08
CA PHE A 88 1.39 -5.00 -10.28
C PHE A 88 -0.08 -5.43 -10.13
N VAL A 89 -0.48 -6.52 -10.78
CA VAL A 89 -1.87 -7.04 -10.72
C VAL A 89 -2.26 -7.42 -9.29
N TYR A 90 -1.42 -8.19 -8.60
CA TYR A 90 -1.68 -8.58 -7.21
C TYR A 90 -1.67 -7.38 -6.27
N GLY A 91 -0.78 -6.41 -6.49
CA GLY A 91 -0.77 -5.13 -5.80
C GLY A 91 -2.08 -4.37 -5.93
N VAL A 92 -2.63 -4.27 -7.14
CA VAL A 92 -3.91 -3.60 -7.40
C VAL A 92 -5.07 -4.34 -6.72
N ILE A 93 -5.10 -5.67 -6.79
CA ILE A 93 -6.12 -6.48 -6.10
C ILE A 93 -6.05 -6.24 -4.59
N GLY A 94 -4.85 -6.28 -4.02
CA GLY A 94 -4.65 -6.05 -2.59
C GLY A 94 -5.01 -4.64 -2.16
N LEU A 95 -4.71 -3.63 -2.98
CA LEU A 95 -5.14 -2.26 -2.74
C LEU A 95 -6.67 -2.14 -2.75
N GLY A 96 -7.34 -2.79 -3.70
CA GLY A 96 -8.80 -2.87 -3.73
C GLY A 96 -9.38 -3.53 -2.47
N ALA A 97 -8.78 -4.60 -1.98
CA ALA A 97 -9.19 -5.26 -0.75
C ALA A 97 -9.02 -4.34 0.48
N MET A 98 -7.92 -3.59 0.57
CA MET A 98 -7.72 -2.59 1.63
C MET A 98 -8.77 -1.47 1.56
N ALA A 99 -9.08 -0.96 0.37
CA ALA A 99 -10.14 0.04 0.17
C ALA A 99 -11.51 -0.48 0.60
N ILE A 100 -11.86 -1.73 0.25
CA ILE A 100 -13.10 -2.37 0.68
C ILE A 100 -13.14 -2.52 2.20
N ALA A 101 -12.03 -2.92 2.83
CA ALA A 101 -11.97 -3.04 4.28
C ALA A 101 -12.15 -1.69 4.99
N PHE A 102 -11.59 -0.61 4.45
CA PHE A 102 -11.84 0.75 4.93
C PHE A 102 -13.33 1.10 4.86
N LEU A 103 -13.98 0.85 3.72
CA LEU A 103 -15.42 1.09 3.55
C LEU A 103 -16.28 0.26 4.50
N ILE A 104 -15.91 -1.00 4.74
CA ILE A 104 -16.60 -1.86 5.72
C ILE A 104 -16.42 -1.29 7.12
N LEU A 105 -15.22 -0.85 7.49
CA LEU A 105 -14.97 -0.25 8.81
C LEU A 105 -15.77 1.05 8.99
N ASP A 106 -15.77 1.91 7.98
CA ASP A 106 -16.57 3.14 7.95
C ASP A 106 -18.07 2.85 8.11
N LEU A 107 -18.58 1.80 7.46
CA LEU A 107 -19.97 1.38 7.60
C LEU A 107 -20.31 0.81 8.99
N LEU A 108 -19.38 0.12 9.63
CA LEU A 108 -19.59 -0.54 10.92
C LEU A 108 -19.38 0.38 12.13
N THR A 109 -18.67 1.50 11.94
CA THR A 109 -18.35 2.42 13.02
C THR A 109 -19.40 3.54 13.11
N PRO A 110 -19.78 3.96 14.33
CA PRO A 110 -20.70 5.07 14.50
C PRO A 110 -20.01 6.39 14.13
N GLY A 111 -20.65 7.19 13.27
CA GLY A 111 -20.07 8.40 12.69
C GLY A 111 -19.58 8.15 11.26
N LYS A 112 -19.10 9.20 10.59
CA LYS A 112 -18.35 9.04 9.34
C LYS A 112 -16.89 8.93 9.72
N LEU A 113 -16.31 7.74 9.60
CA LEU A 113 -14.91 7.49 9.93
C LEU A 113 -14.01 8.45 9.14
N GLY A 114 -14.39 8.77 7.90
CA GLY A 114 -13.79 9.84 7.13
C GLY A 114 -13.70 11.17 7.89
N ASP A 115 -14.80 11.68 8.42
CA ASP A 115 -14.84 12.96 9.14
C ASP A 115 -13.99 12.89 10.41
N THR A 116 -14.07 11.78 11.14
CA THR A 116 -13.30 11.54 12.36
C THR A 116 -11.79 11.46 12.10
N LEU A 117 -11.38 10.95 10.94
CA LEU A 117 -9.97 10.88 10.53
C LEU A 117 -9.40 12.24 10.09
N THR A 118 -10.24 13.26 9.98
CA THR A 118 -9.86 14.65 9.67
C THR A 118 -9.93 15.59 10.86
N GLU A 119 -10.35 15.10 12.03
CA GLU A 119 -10.33 15.89 13.26
C GLU A 119 -8.89 16.31 13.63
N GLU A 120 -8.73 17.52 14.17
CA GLU A 120 -7.43 18.03 14.64
C GLU A 120 -6.91 17.22 15.84
N GLU A 121 -7.81 16.79 16.72
CA GLU A 121 -7.46 15.95 17.87
C GLU A 121 -7.25 14.50 17.45
N LEU A 122 -6.24 13.85 18.03
CA LEU A 122 -5.93 12.46 17.73
C LEU A 122 -7.09 11.56 18.16
N HIS A 123 -7.75 10.92 17.20
CA HIS A 123 -8.89 10.06 17.47
C HIS A 123 -8.45 8.59 17.56
N PRO A 124 -8.77 7.84 18.65
CA PRO A 124 -8.30 6.47 18.84
C PRO A 124 -8.65 5.50 17.69
N ALA A 125 -9.76 5.75 16.99
CA ALA A 125 -10.18 4.92 15.84
C ALA A 125 -9.14 4.86 14.71
N VAL A 126 -8.27 5.87 14.57
CA VAL A 126 -7.22 5.86 13.55
C VAL A 126 -6.26 4.69 13.72
N TRP A 127 -5.96 4.30 14.96
CA TRP A 127 -5.05 3.20 15.25
C TRP A 127 -5.66 1.84 14.91
N VAL A 128 -6.98 1.70 15.07
CA VAL A 128 -7.70 0.49 14.67
C VAL A 128 -7.65 0.34 13.16
N ASN A 129 -7.95 1.42 12.43
CA ASN A 129 -7.88 1.41 10.98
C ASN A 129 -6.45 1.18 10.46
N ALA A 130 -5.46 1.79 11.12
CA ALA A 130 -4.06 1.59 10.80
C ALA A 130 -3.61 0.13 10.98
N ALA A 131 -4.01 -0.49 12.09
CA ALA A 131 -3.74 -1.90 12.33
C ALA A 131 -4.39 -2.79 11.27
N MET A 132 -5.60 -2.46 10.81
CA MET A 132 -6.29 -3.19 9.75
C MET A 132 -5.55 -3.15 8.42
N HIS A 133 -5.05 -1.98 7.97
CA HIS A 133 -4.26 -1.89 6.74
C HIS A 133 -3.01 -2.76 6.79
N VAL A 134 -2.27 -2.71 7.91
CA VAL A 134 -1.05 -3.51 8.08
C VAL A 134 -1.39 -5.00 8.13
N ALA A 135 -2.43 -5.39 8.86
CA ALA A 135 -2.88 -6.79 8.95
C ALA A 135 -3.32 -7.32 7.59
N LEU A 136 -4.12 -6.56 6.83
CA LEU A 136 -4.55 -6.94 5.48
C LEU A 136 -3.37 -7.05 4.53
N GLY A 137 -2.42 -6.11 4.60
CA GLY A 137 -1.20 -6.18 3.83
C GLY A 137 -0.46 -7.50 4.07
N GLY A 138 -0.33 -7.91 5.34
CA GLY A 138 0.26 -9.20 5.70
C GLY A 138 -0.54 -10.41 5.24
N VAL A 139 -1.88 -10.40 5.41
CA VAL A 139 -2.76 -11.49 4.96
C VAL A 139 -2.66 -11.68 3.45
N ILE A 140 -2.73 -10.60 2.68
CA ILE A 140 -2.63 -10.63 1.22
C ILE A 140 -1.23 -11.08 0.80
N ALA A 141 -0.17 -10.56 1.44
CA ALA A 141 1.20 -10.99 1.16
C ALA A 141 1.37 -12.51 1.34
N MET A 142 0.83 -13.07 2.42
CA MET A 142 0.86 -14.52 2.68
C MET A 142 -0.07 -15.33 1.77
N ALA A 143 -1.15 -14.73 1.27
CA ALA A 143 -2.05 -15.42 0.35
C ALA A 143 -1.43 -15.60 -1.05
N LEU A 144 -0.39 -14.82 -1.37
CA LEU A 144 0.33 -14.91 -2.64
C LEU A 144 1.46 -15.94 -2.61
N SER A 145 2.01 -16.27 -1.43
CA SER A 145 3.18 -17.14 -1.24
C SER A 145 2.89 -18.63 -1.39
#